data_AF-A0A7D9KEE6-F1
#
_entry.id   AF-A0A7D9KEE6-F1
#
_cell.length_a   1.000
_cell.length_b   1.000
_cell.length_c   1.000
_cell.angle_alpha   90.00
_cell.angle_beta   90.00
_cell.angle_gamma   90.00
#
_symmetry.space_group_name_H-M   'P 1'
#
loop_
_entity.id
_entity.type
_entity.pdbx_description
1 polymer ?
#
loop_
_entity_poly.entity_id
_entity_poly.type
_entity_poly.pdbx_seq_one_letter_code
_entity_poly.pdbx_strand_id
1 'polypeptide(L)' 'ELVHVGEYKVVCICEAWLNNTILDTELLPGFNIFRRDRTGRIGGGVQIAITENILHIIESRRCDLERDGIELAVVQL' A
#
# COMPACT_ATOMS: atom_id res chain seq x y z
N GLU A 1 -7.08 -14.81 13.23
CA GLU A 1 -7.96 -13.87 13.94
C GLU A 1 -8.29 -12.74 12.99
N LEU A 2 -9.57 -12.38 12.84
CA LEU A 2 -9.98 -11.32 11.92
C LEU A 2 -9.75 -9.97 12.62
N VAL A 3 -8.82 -9.17 12.12
CA VAL A 3 -8.30 -7.98 12.84
C VAL A 3 -9.31 -6.82 12.85
N HIS A 4 -10.24 -6.77 11.89
CA HIS A 4 -11.32 -5.76 11.89
C HIS A 4 -12.50 -6.14 10.98
N VAL A 5 -13.71 -5.67 11.29
CA VAL A 5 -14.91 -5.73 10.44
C VAL A 5 -15.44 -4.32 10.20
N GLY A 6 -15.30 -3.82 8.96
CA GLY A 6 -15.76 -2.49 8.54
C GLY A 6 -15.46 -2.22 7.07
N GLU A 7 -16.24 -1.34 6.44
CA GLU A 7 -15.99 -0.91 5.06
C GLU A 7 -14.98 0.23 5.02
N TYR A 8 -13.71 -0.09 4.77
CA TYR A 8 -12.67 0.90 4.59
C TYR A 8 -12.55 1.35 3.14
N LYS A 9 -12.37 2.66 2.95
CA LYS A 9 -12.03 3.22 1.63
C LYS A 9 -10.53 3.27 1.40
N VAL A 10 -9.75 3.54 2.47
CA VAL A 10 -8.30 3.59 2.45
C VAL A 10 -7.77 2.86 3.68
N VAL A 11 -6.75 2.01 3.49
CA VAL A 11 -6.02 1.31 4.56
C VAL A 11 -4.53 1.60 4.39
N CYS A 12 -3.88 2.07 5.44
CA CYS A 12 -2.44 2.33 5.44
C CYS A 12 -1.74 1.40 6.42
N ILE A 13 -0.71 0.69 5.96
CA ILE A 13 0.07 -0.27 6.75
C ILE A 13 1.55 0.17 6.71
N CYS A 14 2.13 0.30 7.90
CA CYS A 14 3.57 0.45 8.09
C CYS A 14 4.14 -0.87 8.59
N GLU A 15 5.43 -1.12 8.36
CA GLU A 15 6.05 -2.42 8.68
C GLU A 15 5.28 -3.56 7.97
N ALA A 16 5.04 -3.39 6.66
CA ALA A 16 4.29 -4.36 5.87
C ALA A 16 5.07 -5.68 5.65
N TRP A 17 6.41 -5.62 5.66
CA TRP A 17 7.30 -6.78 5.49
C TRP A 17 7.04 -7.56 4.20
N LEU A 18 6.54 -6.86 3.17
CA LEU A 18 6.26 -7.41 1.85
C LEU A 18 7.49 -7.38 0.94
N ASN A 19 7.42 -8.15 -0.13
CA ASN A 19 8.42 -8.16 -1.19
C ASN A 19 7.76 -8.53 -2.54
N ASN A 20 8.49 -8.32 -3.64
CA ASN A 20 7.99 -8.49 -5.00
C ASN A 20 7.56 -9.92 -5.40
N THR A 21 7.75 -10.93 -4.54
CA THR A 21 7.20 -12.28 -4.78
C THR A 21 5.74 -12.41 -4.34
N ILE A 22 5.20 -11.44 -3.60
CA ILE A 22 3.80 -11.40 -3.15
C ILE A 22 3.01 -10.49 -4.10
N LEU A 23 1.99 -11.04 -4.76
CA LEU A 23 1.13 -10.32 -5.67
C LEU A 23 0.14 -9.44 -4.90
N ASP A 24 -0.18 -8.29 -5.46
CA ASP A 24 -1.12 -7.35 -4.82
C ASP A 24 -2.52 -7.96 -4.62
N THR A 25 -2.93 -8.85 -5.52
CA THR A 25 -4.20 -9.60 -5.43
C THR A 25 -4.28 -10.54 -4.24
N GLU A 26 -3.15 -10.90 -3.63
CA GLU A 26 -3.08 -11.77 -2.45
C GLU A 26 -3.26 -10.99 -1.14
N LEU A 27 -3.06 -9.67 -1.15
CA LEU A 27 -3.00 -8.84 0.06
C LEU A 27 -4.39 -8.42 0.54
N LEU A 28 -5.17 -7.78 -0.34
CA LEU A 28 -6.49 -7.26 0.00
C LEU A 28 -7.40 -7.22 -1.24
N PRO A 29 -8.17 -8.29 -1.50
CA PRO A 29 -9.08 -8.34 -2.65
C PRO A 29 -10.07 -7.16 -2.67
N GLY A 30 -10.31 -6.58 -3.85
CA GLY A 30 -11.19 -5.41 -4.03
C GLY A 30 -10.51 -4.06 -3.69
N PHE A 31 -9.20 -4.06 -3.49
CA PHE A 31 -8.39 -2.86 -3.28
C PHE A 31 -7.25 -2.81 -4.30
N ASN A 32 -6.95 -1.58 -4.70
CA ASN A 32 -5.75 -1.24 -5.45
C ASN A 32 -4.63 -0.97 -4.46
N ILE A 33 -3.50 -1.65 -4.68
CA ILE A 33 -2.38 -1.62 -3.76
C ILE A 33 -1.30 -0.68 -4.28
N PHE A 34 -0.89 0.25 -3.42
CA PHE A 34 0.24 1.13 -3.64
C PHE A 34 1.24 0.87 -2.51
N ARG A 35 2.40 0.30 -2.83
CA ARG A 35 3.37 -0.08 -1.82
C ARG A 35 4.79 0.28 -2.19
N ARG A 36 5.62 0.36 -1.15
CA ARG A 36 7.06 0.50 -1.24
C ARG A 36 7.69 -0.54 -0.35
N ASP A 37 8.08 -1.64 -0.96
CA ASP A 37 8.75 -2.74 -0.28
C ASP A 37 10.20 -2.38 0.01
N ARG A 38 10.71 -2.89 1.13
CA ARG A 38 12.13 -2.76 1.46
C ARG A 38 12.88 -3.97 0.91
N THR A 39 13.85 -3.75 0.04
CA THR A 39 14.70 -4.81 -0.51
C THR A 39 16.04 -4.89 0.24
N GLY A 40 16.57 -6.11 0.38
CA GLY A 40 17.92 -6.35 0.91
C GLY A 40 18.10 -6.14 2.42
N ARG A 41 17.02 -6.00 3.21
CA ARG A 41 17.03 -5.93 4.68
C ARG A 41 15.83 -6.67 5.27
N ILE A 42 15.91 -7.01 6.55
CA ILE A 42 14.77 -7.56 7.31
C ILE A 42 13.90 -6.41 7.81
N GLY A 43 12.59 -6.53 7.59
CA GLY A 43 11.56 -5.61 8.07
C GLY A 43 11.40 -4.31 7.28
N GLY A 44 10.48 -3.46 7.74
CA GLY A 44 10.10 -2.20 7.09
C GLY A 44 9.02 -2.36 6.01
N GLY A 45 9.01 -1.38 5.11
CA GLY A 45 8.07 -1.28 4.00
C GLY A 45 6.71 -0.68 4.39
N VAL A 46 6.06 -0.06 3.42
CA VAL A 46 4.77 0.63 3.58
C VAL A 46 3.80 0.28 2.47
N GLN A 47 2.51 0.28 2.80
CA GLN A 47 1.41 -0.02 1.88
C GLN A 47 0.24 0.94 2.11
N ILE A 48 -0.38 1.38 1.02
CA ILE A 48 -1.68 2.04 0.97
C ILE A 48 -2.57 1.17 0.09
N ALA A 49 -3.70 0.72 0.61
CA ALA A 49 -4.73 0.01 -0.13
C ALA A 49 -5.94 0.93 -0.29
N ILE A 50 -6.40 1.15 -1.52
CA ILE A 50 -7.56 1.99 -1.82
C ILE A 50 -8.64 1.14 -2.47
N THR A 51 -9.86 1.14 -1.94
CA THR A 51 -10.95 0.32 -2.47
C THR A 51 -11.23 0.68 -3.93
N GLU A 52 -11.53 -0.32 -4.76
CA GLU A 52 -11.92 -0.14 -6.15
C GLU A 52 -13.15 0.78 -6.31
N ASN A 53 -14.01 0.84 -5.29
CA ASN A 53 -15.21 1.69 -5.28
C ASN A 53 -14.91 3.19 -5.43
N ILE A 54 -13.70 3.64 -5.06
CA ILE A 54 -13.27 5.03 -5.20
C ILE A 54 -12.05 5.16 -6.14
N LEU A 55 -11.78 4.17 -6.99
CA LEU A 55 -10.63 4.24 -7.90
C LEU A 55 -10.68 5.47 -8.83
N HIS A 56 -11.89 5.91 -9.19
CA HIS A 56 -12.11 7.06 -10.07
C HIS A 56 -11.61 8.40 -9.51
N ILE A 57 -11.37 8.51 -8.20
CA ILE A 57 -10.76 9.72 -7.62
C ILE A 57 -9.24 9.64 -7.56
N ILE A 58 -8.63 8.47 -7.74
CA ILE A 58 -7.16 8.36 -7.70
C ILE A 58 -6.57 9.09 -8.92
N GLU A 59 -5.88 10.21 -8.67
CA GLU A 59 -5.20 10.97 -9.72
C GLU A 59 -3.87 10.30 -10.10
N SER A 60 -3.00 10.04 -9.12
CA SER A 60 -1.68 9.43 -9.38
C SER A 60 -0.96 8.95 -8.12
N ARG A 61 0.00 8.03 -8.28
CA ARG A 61 1.06 7.78 -7.28
C ARG A 61 2.15 8.84 -7.44
N ARG A 62 2.45 9.56 -6.35
CA ARG A 62 3.44 10.64 -6.31
C ARG A 62 4.82 10.11 -5.94
N CYS A 63 5.38 9.28 -6.83
CA CYS A 63 6.72 8.73 -6.70
C CYS A 63 7.81 9.82 -6.60
N ASP A 64 7.55 11.02 -7.12
CA ASP A 64 8.43 12.20 -7.00
C ASP A 64 8.64 12.66 -5.55
N LEU A 65 7.74 12.27 -4.64
CA LEU A 65 7.85 12.55 -3.21
C LEU A 65 8.49 11.40 -2.41
N GLU A 66 8.69 10.24 -3.04
CA GLU A 66 9.20 9.01 -2.40
C GLU A 66 10.74 8.99 -2.39
N ARG A 67 11.34 9.81 -1.53
CA ARG A 67 12.81 9.92 -1.43
C ARG A 67 13.47 8.62 -0.94
N ASP A 68 14.71 8.39 -1.36
CA ASP A 68 15.52 7.28 -0.88
C ASP A 68 15.81 7.38 0.61
N GLY A 69 15.83 6.23 1.29
CA GLY A 69 16.07 6.13 2.73
C GLY A 69 14.85 6.44 3.62
N ILE A 70 13.72 6.82 3.04
CA ILE A 70 12.46 7.04 3.76
C ILE A 70 11.44 5.98 3.31
N GLU A 71 10.74 5.36 4.25
CA GLU A 71 9.65 4.44 3.96
C GLU A 71 8.34 5.23 3.84
N LEU A 72 8.08 5.71 2.62
CA LEU A 72 6.93 6.55 2.29
C LEU A 72 6.37 6.12 0.94
N ALA A 73 5.04 6.01 0.87
CA ALA A 73 4.25 5.92 -0.35
C ALA A 73 3.23 7.05 -0.34
N VAL A 74 3.02 7.70 -1.48
CA VAL A 74 2.08 8.84 -1.58
C VAL A 74 1.14 8.62 -2.76
N VAL A 75 -0.16 8.71 -2.51
CA VAL A 75 -1.20 8.65 -3.53
C VAL A 75 -2.02 9.94 -3.46
N GLN A 76 -2.22 10.56 -4.61
CA GLN A 76 -3.09 11.72 -4.79
C GLN A 76 -4.47 11.22 -5.21
N LEU A 77 -5.51 11.71 -4.51
CA LEU A 77 -6.93 11.43 -4.72
C LEU A 77 -7.66 12.66 -5.28
#